data_AF-A0A3D1VL63-F1
#
_entry.id   AF-A0A3D1VL63-F1
#
_cell.length_a   1.000
_cell.length_b   1.000
_cell.length_c   1.000
_cell.angle_alpha   90.00
_cell.angle_beta   90.00
_cell.angle_gamma   90.00
#
_symmetry.space_group_name_H-M   'P 1'
#
loop_
_entity.id
_entity.type
_entity.pdbx_description
1 polymer ?
#
loop_
_entity_poly.entity_id
_entity_poly.type
_entity_poly.pdbx_seq_one_letter_code
_entity_poly.pdbx_strand_id
1 'polypeptide(L)'
;MFEYSEINVDENGAGDSEYVIAPGTSGSMDIYIVNNSEVSVTIADFQITETNTDSIPIEYSTDGIAFGTLGAAVTTLATTANDIYLYESSGSVGTLYWRWIFNGDDAVDTALGLAGTAEVSLAFSCTATQVD
;
A
#
# COMPACT_ATOMS: atom_id res chain seq x y z
N MET A 1 -7.00 6.03 19.10
CA MET A 1 -5.87 6.44 18.24
C MET A 1 -5.47 5.19 17.49
N PHE A 2 -5.68 5.17 16.17
CA PHE A 2 -5.32 4.04 15.32
C PHE A 2 -3.88 4.28 14.85
N GLU A 3 -2.98 3.34 15.11
CA GLU A 3 -1.62 3.33 14.53
C GLU A 3 -1.65 2.40 13.30
N TYR A 4 -1.02 2.81 12.20
CA TYR A 4 -0.95 2.01 10.95
C TYR A 4 0.47 1.51 10.66
N SER A 5 0.52 0.48 9.83
CA SER A 5 1.51 -0.61 9.75
C SER A 5 2.95 -0.27 9.36
N GLU A 6 3.80 -1.24 9.65
CA GLU A 6 5.22 -1.35 9.28
C GLU A 6 5.35 -1.47 7.75
N ILE A 7 6.14 -0.57 7.13
CA ILE A 7 6.48 -0.61 5.71
C ILE A 7 7.67 -1.57 5.57
N ASN A 8 7.49 -2.72 4.91
CA ASN A 8 8.60 -3.62 4.60
C ASN A 8 9.02 -3.42 3.13
N VAL A 9 10.14 -2.72 2.91
CA VAL A 9 10.69 -2.50 1.56
C VAL A 9 11.66 -3.64 1.26
N ASP A 10 11.20 -4.67 0.52
CA ASP A 10 12.09 -5.74 0.08
C ASP A 10 13.07 -5.26 -1.02
N GLU A 11 14.29 -5.78 -0.93
CA GLU A 11 15.53 -5.21 -1.45
C GLU A 11 15.75 -5.38 -2.96
N ASN A 12 16.49 -4.44 -3.57
CA ASN A 12 17.25 -4.74 -4.79
C ASN A 12 18.66 -4.12 -4.72
N GLY A 13 19.69 -4.97 -4.60
CA GLY A 13 21.07 -4.65 -4.97
C GLY A 13 22.06 -4.52 -3.81
N ALA A 14 22.98 -5.50 -3.70
CA ALA A 14 24.12 -5.45 -2.81
C ALA A 14 25.08 -4.31 -3.18
N GLY A 15 25.00 -3.20 -2.45
CA GLY A 15 25.96 -2.09 -2.53
C GLY A 15 25.33 -0.76 -2.14
N ASP A 16 25.51 -0.40 -0.87
CA ASP A 16 24.99 0.80 -0.18
C ASP A 16 23.58 0.66 0.39
N SER A 17 23.46 0.87 1.70
CA SER A 17 22.30 0.50 2.54
C SER A 17 21.20 1.57 2.53
N GLU A 18 20.85 2.07 1.35
CA GLU A 18 19.75 3.01 1.18
C GLU A 18 18.63 2.30 0.39
N TYR A 19 17.47 2.14 1.01
CA TYR A 19 16.30 1.56 0.36
C TYR A 19 15.80 2.52 -0.71
N VAL A 20 16.31 2.38 -1.94
CA VAL A 20 15.93 3.22 -3.07
C VAL A 20 14.75 2.59 -3.80
N ILE A 21 13.62 3.32 -3.86
CA ILE A 21 12.53 3.00 -4.78
C ILE A 21 12.96 3.45 -6.18
N ALA A 22 13.18 2.49 -7.08
CA ALA A 22 13.73 2.72 -8.42
C ALA A 22 13.06 1.83 -9.48
N PRO A 23 13.27 2.09 -10.79
CA PRO A 23 12.76 1.22 -11.85
C PRO A 23 13.16 -0.25 -11.65
N GLY A 24 12.18 -1.15 -11.74
CA GLY A 24 12.39 -2.58 -11.52
C GLY A 24 12.41 -3.01 -10.06
N THR A 25 12.19 -2.09 -9.10
CA THR A 25 11.97 -2.45 -7.69
C THR A 25 10.51 -2.80 -7.44
N SER A 26 10.28 -3.61 -6.41
CA SER A 26 8.96 -4.02 -5.95
C SER A 26 8.98 -4.20 -4.45
N GLY A 27 7.81 -4.16 -3.82
CA GLY A 27 7.67 -4.43 -2.40
C GLY A 27 6.22 -4.73 -2.03
N SER A 28 5.95 -4.78 -0.74
CA SER A 28 4.61 -5.01 -0.22
C SER A 28 4.39 -4.34 1.12
N MET A 29 3.13 -4.23 1.51
CA MET A 29 2.72 -3.82 2.85
C MET A 29 1.54 -4.66 3.30
N ASP A 30 1.62 -5.15 4.53
CA ASP A 30 0.49 -5.81 5.18
C ASP A 30 -0.38 -4.75 5.89
N ILE A 31 -1.68 -4.95 5.77
CA ILE A 31 -2.70 -3.95 6.10
C ILE A 31 -3.61 -4.56 7.17
N TYR A 32 -3.58 -3.96 8.37
CA TYR A 32 -4.38 -4.37 9.51
C TYR A 32 -5.16 -3.19 10.08
N ILE A 33 -6.33 -3.47 10.63
CA ILE A 33 -7.11 -2.52 11.41
C ILE A 33 -7.19 -3.02 12.84
N VAL A 34 -6.87 -2.16 13.81
CA VAL A 34 -6.83 -2.51 15.22
C VAL A 34 -7.86 -1.69 15.98
N ASN A 35 -8.87 -2.34 16.56
CA ASN A 35 -9.82 -1.68 17.46
C ASN A 35 -9.35 -1.81 18.92
N ASN A 36 -8.76 -0.74 19.45
CA ASN A 36 -8.34 -0.64 20.86
C ASN A 36 -9.43 -0.03 21.76
N SER A 37 -10.71 -0.09 21.37
CA SER A 37 -11.82 0.40 22.19
C SER A 37 -12.61 -0.74 22.81
N GLU A 38 -13.32 -0.44 23.91
CA GLU A 38 -14.18 -1.38 24.65
C GLU A 38 -15.52 -1.66 23.96
N VAL A 39 -15.69 -1.21 22.71
CA VAL A 39 -16.94 -1.35 21.95
C VAL A 39 -16.69 -2.06 20.64
N SER A 40 -17.66 -2.86 20.23
CA SER A 40 -17.62 -3.53 18.94
C SER A 40 -17.75 -2.50 17.81
N VAL A 41 -16.99 -2.67 16.74
CA VAL A 41 -17.07 -1.81 15.55
C VAL A 41 -17.12 -2.63 14.26
N THR A 42 -17.79 -2.10 13.25
CA THR A 42 -17.65 -2.51 11.85
C THR A 42 -16.88 -1.45 11.08
N ILE A 43 -16.19 -1.88 10.02
CA ILE A 43 -15.41 -1.00 9.13
C ILE A 43 -16.20 -0.74 7.85
N ALA A 44 -16.16 0.52 7.39
CA ALA A 44 -16.75 0.98 6.15
C ALA A 44 -15.81 1.99 5.47
N ASP A 45 -16.10 2.34 4.22
CA ASP A 45 -15.41 3.39 3.45
C ASP A 45 -13.87 3.26 3.45
N PHE A 46 -13.35 2.03 3.46
CA PHE A 46 -11.90 1.81 3.36
C PHE A 46 -11.38 2.32 2.02
N GLN A 47 -10.35 3.16 2.05
CA GLN A 47 -9.74 3.78 0.89
C GLN A 47 -8.22 3.83 1.03
N ILE A 48 -7.54 3.76 -0.11
CA ILE A 48 -6.12 4.10 -0.24
C ILE A 48 -6.04 5.10 -1.39
N THR A 49 -5.42 6.25 -1.16
CA THR A 49 -5.18 7.27 -2.19
C THR A 49 -3.71 7.40 -2.48
N GLU A 50 -3.37 7.56 -3.76
CA GLU A 50 -2.00 7.78 -4.23
C GLU A 50 -1.75 9.26 -4.48
N THR A 51 -0.56 9.72 -4.07
CA THR A 51 0.07 10.92 -4.59
C THR A 51 1.35 10.52 -5.31
N ASN A 52 1.39 10.76 -6.62
CA ASN A 52 2.50 10.42 -7.50
C ASN A 52 2.74 11.58 -8.49
N THR A 53 3.44 12.61 -8.02
CA THR A 53 3.64 13.85 -8.78
C THR A 53 4.58 13.68 -9.96
N ASP A 54 5.51 12.74 -9.85
CA ASP A 54 6.54 12.47 -10.86
C ASP A 54 6.09 11.46 -11.92
N SER A 55 4.82 11.00 -11.85
CA SER A 55 4.23 10.03 -12.77
C SER A 55 5.04 8.72 -12.87
N ILE A 56 5.55 8.27 -11.73
CA ILE A 56 6.29 7.02 -11.60
C ILE A 56 5.37 5.87 -12.03
N PRO A 57 5.79 4.98 -12.94
CA PRO A 57 4.96 3.91 -13.43
C PRO A 57 4.88 2.76 -12.41
N ILE A 58 4.13 2.98 -11.33
CA ILE A 58 3.86 1.98 -10.29
C ILE A 58 2.56 1.23 -10.61
N GLU A 59 2.62 -0.09 -10.43
CA GLU A 59 1.46 -0.98 -10.47
C GLU A 59 1.28 -1.69 -9.12
N TYR A 60 0.05 -2.10 -8.85
CA TYR A 60 -0.36 -2.68 -7.57
C TYR A 60 -1.03 -4.04 -7.73
N SER A 61 -0.95 -4.87 -6.70
CA SER A 61 -1.56 -6.20 -6.64
C SER A 61 -1.97 -6.57 -5.22
N THR A 62 -2.93 -7.49 -5.08
CA THR A 62 -3.31 -8.09 -3.79
C THR A 62 -2.87 -9.56 -3.66
N ASP A 63 -2.34 -10.15 -4.74
CA ASP A 63 -1.91 -11.56 -4.78
C ASP A 63 -0.43 -11.72 -5.13
N GLY A 64 0.26 -10.62 -5.45
CA GLY A 64 1.67 -10.60 -5.86
C GLY A 64 1.90 -11.16 -7.27
N ILE A 65 0.84 -11.44 -8.05
CA ILE A 65 0.89 -12.09 -9.36
C ILE A 65 0.27 -11.18 -10.43
N ALA A 66 -0.99 -10.78 -10.23
CA ALA A 66 -1.73 -9.94 -11.15
C ALA A 66 -1.60 -8.47 -10.72
N PHE A 67 -0.78 -7.71 -11.46
CA PHE A 67 -0.56 -6.29 -11.22
C PHE A 67 -1.44 -5.43 -12.12
N GLY A 68 -1.91 -4.31 -11.58
CA GLY A 68 -2.77 -3.34 -12.27
C GLY A 68 -2.83 -2.02 -11.53
N THR A 69 -3.97 -1.34 -11.62
CA THR A 69 -4.15 -0.01 -11.00
C THR A 69 -4.39 -0.10 -9.50
N LEU A 70 -4.05 0.96 -8.75
CA LEU A 70 -4.36 1.05 -7.33
C LEU A 70 -5.87 0.88 -7.07
N GLY A 71 -6.73 1.48 -7.89
CA GLY A 71 -8.18 1.40 -7.70
C GLY A 71 -8.73 -0.03 -7.74
N ALA A 72 -8.16 -0.90 -8.56
CA ALA A 72 -8.53 -2.32 -8.60
C ALA A 72 -8.12 -3.03 -7.31
N ALA A 73 -6.89 -2.82 -6.84
CA ALA A 73 -6.41 -3.39 -5.57
C ALA A 73 -7.23 -2.88 -4.37
N VAL A 74 -7.53 -1.57 -4.32
CA VAL A 74 -8.35 -0.96 -3.27
C VAL A 74 -9.75 -1.52 -3.25
N THR A 75 -10.37 -1.79 -4.40
CA THR A 75 -11.72 -2.40 -4.45
C THR A 75 -11.73 -3.78 -3.78
N THR A 76 -10.71 -4.59 -4.04
CA THR A 76 -10.55 -5.92 -3.42
C THR A 76 -10.34 -5.78 -1.91
N LEU A 77 -9.38 -4.95 -1.48
CA LEU A 77 -9.08 -4.75 -0.06
C LEU A 77 -10.26 -4.14 0.71
N ALA A 78 -10.99 -3.20 0.11
CA ALA A 78 -12.18 -2.60 0.72
C ALA A 78 -13.30 -3.63 0.93
N THR A 79 -13.44 -4.61 0.03
CA THR A 79 -14.40 -5.70 0.21
C THR A 79 -14.06 -6.51 1.46
N THR A 80 -12.78 -6.88 1.64
CA THR A 80 -12.32 -7.58 2.85
C THR A 80 -12.47 -6.71 4.10
N ALA A 81 -12.13 -5.42 4.03
CA ALA A 81 -12.28 -4.50 5.14
C ALA A 81 -13.74 -4.38 5.62
N ASN A 82 -14.71 -4.33 4.70
CA ASN A 82 -16.13 -4.20 5.04
C ASN A 82 -16.70 -5.41 5.79
N ASP A 83 -16.06 -6.58 5.70
CA ASP A 83 -16.44 -7.79 6.43
C ASP A 83 -15.85 -7.85 7.84
N ILE A 84 -15.03 -6.86 8.23
CA ILE A 84 -14.36 -6.83 9.53
C ILE A 84 -15.32 -6.34 10.63
N TYR A 85 -15.44 -7.17 11.68
CA TYR A 85 -16.07 -6.88 12.96
C TYR A 85 -15.04 -7.05 14.08
N LEU A 86 -14.83 -6.03 14.92
CA LEU A 86 -13.78 -6.04 15.94
C LEU A 86 -14.29 -5.60 17.32
N TYR A 87 -13.92 -6.35 18.35
CA TYR A 87 -14.08 -6.00 19.77
C TYR A 87 -12.71 -6.23 20.45
N GLU A 88 -12.07 -5.15 20.92
CA GLU A 88 -10.73 -5.20 21.53
C GLU A 88 -9.74 -6.09 20.76
N SER A 89 -9.74 -6.00 19.44
CA SER A 89 -9.04 -6.93 18.55
C SER A 89 -8.56 -6.29 17.25
N SER A 90 -7.77 -7.04 16.49
CA SER A 90 -7.27 -6.67 15.17
C SER A 90 -7.88 -7.53 14.06
N GLY A 91 -8.16 -6.92 12.91
CA GLY A 91 -8.59 -7.57 11.69
C GLY A 91 -7.57 -7.38 10.58
N SER A 92 -7.28 -8.44 9.83
CA SER A 92 -6.45 -8.36 8.63
C SER A 92 -7.30 -7.91 7.45
N VAL A 93 -6.83 -6.89 6.73
CA VAL A 93 -7.44 -6.44 5.47
C VAL A 93 -6.77 -7.14 4.28
N GLY A 94 -5.46 -7.38 4.34
CA GLY A 94 -4.70 -8.08 3.31
C GLY A 94 -3.32 -7.49 3.09
N THR A 95 -2.70 -7.87 1.97
CA THR A 95 -1.38 -7.37 1.55
C THR A 95 -1.55 -6.55 0.27
N LEU A 96 -0.96 -5.35 0.23
CA LEU A 96 -0.82 -4.56 -0.99
C LEU A 96 0.61 -4.69 -1.50
N TYR A 97 0.76 -5.37 -2.63
CA TYR A 97 2.02 -5.46 -3.37
C TYR A 97 2.11 -4.28 -4.34
N TRP A 98 3.32 -3.79 -4.56
CA TRP A 98 3.61 -2.74 -5.54
C TRP A 98 4.85 -3.11 -6.36
N ARG A 99 4.92 -2.60 -7.59
CA ARG A 99 6.12 -2.67 -8.42
C ARG A 99 6.25 -1.43 -9.29
N TRP A 100 7.47 -0.93 -9.44
CA TRP A 100 7.80 0.03 -10.48
C TRP A 100 8.10 -0.75 -11.76
N ILE A 101 7.23 -0.65 -12.77
CA ILE A 101 7.44 -1.34 -14.04
C ILE A 101 8.60 -0.71 -14.81
N PHE A 102 9.55 -1.53 -15.24
CA PHE A 102 10.54 -1.10 -16.22
C PHE A 102 9.99 -1.35 -17.62
N ASN A 103 9.55 -0.29 -18.30
CA ASN A 103 8.92 -0.40 -19.63
C ASN A 103 9.92 -0.20 -20.79
N GLY A 104 11.19 0.04 -20.49
CA GLY A 104 12.25 0.24 -21.47
C GLY A 104 12.37 1.67 -22.02
N ASP A 105 11.61 2.64 -21.50
CA ASP A 105 11.90 4.07 -21.68
C ASP A 105 13.02 4.50 -20.73
N ASP A 106 14.22 4.09 -21.12
CA ASP A 106 15.43 4.19 -20.32
C ASP A 106 15.77 5.64 -19.93
N ALA A 107 15.30 6.65 -20.67
CA ALA A 107 15.66 8.04 -20.40
C ALA A 107 14.90 8.63 -19.20
N VAL A 108 13.60 8.38 -19.08
CA VAL A 108 12.77 8.94 -18.00
C VAL A 108 12.97 8.14 -16.71
N ASP A 109 12.93 6.81 -16.81
CA ASP A 109 13.16 5.91 -15.68
C ASP A 109 14.56 6.11 -15.08
N THR A 110 15.60 6.21 -15.92
CA THR A 110 16.96 6.52 -15.45
C THR A 110 17.07 7.92 -14.88
N ALA A 111 16.40 8.93 -15.46
CA ALA A 111 16.44 10.28 -14.91
C ALA A 111 15.78 10.37 -13.52
N LEU A 112 14.64 9.71 -13.33
CA LEU A 112 13.95 9.65 -12.04
C LEU A 112 14.76 8.86 -11.01
N GLY A 113 15.29 7.69 -11.41
CA GLY A 113 16.15 6.87 -10.55
C GLY A 113 17.44 7.56 -10.14
N LEU A 114 18.09 8.30 -11.06
CA LEU A 114 19.31 9.07 -10.77
C LEU A 114 19.04 10.33 -9.94
N ALA A 115 17.88 10.97 -10.13
CA ALA A 115 17.50 12.13 -9.33
C ALA A 115 17.32 11.76 -7.85
N GLY A 116 16.83 10.54 -7.57
CA GLY A 116 16.69 10.02 -6.20
C GLY A 116 15.66 10.78 -5.35
N THR A 117 14.83 11.62 -5.99
CA THR A 117 13.81 12.44 -5.32
C THR A 117 12.39 12.05 -5.72
N ALA A 118 12.23 11.06 -6.59
CA ALA A 118 10.93 10.63 -7.08
C ALA A 118 10.18 9.95 -5.94
N GLU A 119 8.98 10.43 -5.60
CA GLU A 119 8.21 9.97 -4.44
C GLU A 119 6.81 9.50 -4.84
N VAL A 120 6.40 8.34 -4.32
CA VAL A 120 5.00 7.90 -4.28
C VAL A 120 4.56 7.82 -2.83
N SER A 121 3.46 8.47 -2.50
CA SER A 121 2.86 8.43 -1.17
C SER A 121 1.48 7.80 -1.20
N LEU A 122 1.20 6.91 -0.25
CA LEU A 122 -0.10 6.27 -0.07
C LEU A 122 -0.72 6.74 1.25
N ALA A 123 -1.96 7.22 1.19
CA ALA A 123 -2.73 7.58 2.37
C ALA A 123 -3.90 6.61 2.56
N PHE A 124 -4.02 6.08 3.77
CA PHE A 124 -5.05 5.12 4.17
C PHE A 124 -6.15 5.80 4.96
N SER A 125 -7.40 5.49 4.68
CA SER A 125 -8.54 5.97 5.46
C SER A 125 -9.66 4.93 5.53
N CYS A 126 -10.45 4.97 6.59
CA CYS A 126 -11.68 4.20 6.75
C CYS A 126 -12.58 4.85 7.80
N THR A 127 -13.85 4.44 7.83
CA THR A 127 -14.83 4.80 8.85
C THR A 127 -15.07 3.57 9.74
N ALA A 128 -14.96 3.73 11.06
CA ALA A 128 -15.37 2.71 12.02
C ALA A 128 -16.70 3.13 12.67
N THR A 129 -17.70 2.24 12.65
CA THR A 129 -19.02 2.50 13.25
C THR A 129 -19.23 1.54 14.42
N GLN A 130 -19.59 2.09 15.58
CA GLN A 130 -19.99 1.28 16.74
C GLN A 130 -21.22 0.44 16.39
N VAL A 131 -21.20 -0.83 16.80
CA VAL A 131 -22.37 -1.71 16.77
C VAL A 131 -22.81 -1.97 18.21
N ASP A 132 -24.11 -1.79 18.46
CA ASP A 132 -24.80 -1.96 19.75
C ASP A 132 -24.96 -3.45 20.12
#